data_AF-R6TDW3-F1
#
_entry.id   AF-R6TDW3-F1
#
_cell.length_a   1.000
_cell.length_b   1.000
_cell.length_c   1.000
_cell.angle_alpha   90.00
_cell.angle_beta   90.00
_cell.angle_gamma   90.00
#
_symmetry.space_group_name_H-M   'P 1'
#
loop_
_entity.id
_entity.type
_entity.pdbx_description
1 polymer ?
#
loop_
_entity_poly.entity_id
_entity_poly.type
_entity_poly.pdbx_seq_one_letter_code
_entity_poly.pdbx_strand_id
1 'polypeptide(L)'
;MRSLLEKVRDLGVGGVLVGNIGHLSLTRDLGLELYGDYGLNVFNSRSLDYLRQKGLSSACASFELRFAQLRDLRKVLPTEAIVYGRLPLMITENCLVQNQQGCKLDRTGPLVPCNGPCRRGHVLQDRTGAAFPLLPAYGHRTEVQNSRPVWLADRPEWKRLGLAFARLRFTTESPETCAEVFRAYLHGAAAQGEFTRGLYERGVE
;
A
#
# COMPACT_ATOMS: atom_id res chain seq x y z
N MET A 1 9.77 7.88 -16.73
CA MET A 1 9.01 8.12 -15.48
C MET A 1 8.71 9.61 -15.28
N ARG A 2 9.70 10.50 -15.24
CA ARG A 2 9.47 11.96 -15.07
C ARG A 2 8.51 12.56 -16.11
N SER A 3 8.69 12.22 -17.40
CA SER A 3 7.78 12.68 -18.46
C SER A 3 6.34 12.19 -18.31
N LEU A 4 6.10 11.06 -17.61
CA LEU A 4 4.74 10.62 -17.28
C LEU A 4 4.16 11.48 -16.14
N LEU A 5 4.99 11.86 -15.16
CA LEU A 5 4.59 12.75 -14.06
C LEU A 5 4.20 14.15 -14.57
N GLU A 6 4.98 14.70 -15.51
CA GLU A 6 4.68 15.97 -16.16
C GLU A 6 3.33 15.91 -16.91
N LYS A 7 3.10 14.84 -17.68
CA LYS A 7 1.82 14.64 -18.38
C LYS A 7 0.63 14.57 -17.43
N VAL A 8 0.71 13.80 -16.33
CA VAL A 8 -0.42 13.70 -15.40
C VAL A 8 -0.64 14.98 -14.61
N ARG A 9 0.43 15.73 -14.30
CA ARG A 9 0.32 17.08 -13.72
C ARG A 9 -0.46 18.00 -14.66
N ASP A 10 -0.13 17.99 -15.96
CA ASP A 10 -0.81 18.82 -16.95
C ASP A 10 -2.29 18.42 -17.14
N LEU A 11 -2.66 17.19 -16.75
CA LEU A 11 -4.06 16.73 -16.65
C LEU A 11 -4.75 17.14 -15.33
N GLY A 12 -4.10 17.93 -14.48
CA GLY A 12 -4.66 18.47 -13.22
C GLY A 12 -4.37 17.63 -11.97
N VAL A 13 -3.52 16.60 -12.05
CA VAL A 13 -3.08 15.87 -10.84
C VAL A 13 -2.21 16.77 -9.97
N GLY A 14 -2.66 17.05 -8.74
CA GLY A 14 -1.99 17.97 -7.82
C GLY A 14 -1.00 17.32 -6.85
N GLY A 15 -0.97 15.98 -6.75
CA GLY A 15 -0.12 15.29 -5.77
C GLY A 15 0.31 13.90 -6.21
N VAL A 16 1.34 13.39 -5.56
CA VAL A 16 1.96 12.09 -5.86
C VAL A 16 2.24 11.30 -4.61
N LEU A 17 1.97 10.00 -4.69
CA LEU A 17 2.30 9.04 -3.64
C LEU A 17 3.68 8.43 -3.93
N VAL A 18 4.64 8.70 -3.03
CA VAL A 18 6.05 8.36 -3.17
C VAL A 18 6.36 7.11 -2.37
N GLY A 19 6.53 5.96 -3.04
CA GLY A 19 6.86 4.69 -2.39
C GLY A 19 8.33 4.28 -2.38
N ASN A 20 9.22 5.10 -2.94
CA ASN A 20 10.66 4.86 -2.90
C ASN A 20 11.39 6.19 -2.78
N ILE A 21 12.40 6.26 -1.92
CA ILE A 21 13.19 7.49 -1.69
C ILE A 21 13.85 8.01 -2.97
N GLY A 22 14.23 7.13 -3.89
CA GLY A 22 14.79 7.50 -5.20
C GLY A 22 13.80 8.29 -6.07
N HIS A 23 12.50 8.10 -5.87
CA HIS A 23 11.47 8.82 -6.62
C HIS A 23 11.40 10.31 -6.26
N LEU A 24 11.94 10.74 -5.11
CA LEU A 24 12.00 12.17 -4.74
C LEU A 24 12.79 13.00 -5.77
N SER A 25 13.78 12.40 -6.42
CA SER A 25 14.52 13.05 -7.50
C SER A 25 13.65 13.33 -8.74
N LEU A 26 12.62 12.50 -8.97
CA LEU A 26 11.73 12.60 -10.12
C LEU A 26 10.65 13.66 -9.94
N THR A 27 10.31 14.02 -8.70
CA THR A 27 9.24 14.96 -8.37
C THR A 27 9.72 16.40 -8.19
N ARG A 28 11.04 16.63 -8.26
CA ARG A 28 11.66 17.95 -8.09
C ARG A 28 11.15 18.94 -9.14
N ASP A 29 10.85 20.15 -8.70
CA ASP A 29 10.41 21.29 -9.52
C ASP A 29 9.07 21.06 -10.25
N LEU A 30 8.32 20.00 -9.93
CA LEU A 30 7.02 19.73 -10.53
C LEU A 30 5.86 20.45 -9.84
N GLY A 31 6.08 21.03 -8.65
CA GLY A 31 5.03 21.70 -7.86
C GLY A 31 3.95 20.76 -7.32
N LEU A 32 4.19 19.44 -7.33
CA LEU A 32 3.26 18.41 -6.85
C LEU A 32 3.38 18.25 -5.35
N GLU A 33 2.25 18.09 -4.66
CA GLU A 33 2.24 17.73 -3.25
C GLU A 33 2.73 16.28 -3.06
N LEU A 34 3.62 16.07 -2.08
CA LEU A 34 4.28 14.78 -1.90
C LEU A 34 3.71 14.05 -0.69
N TYR A 35 3.16 12.86 -0.90
CA TYR A 35 2.68 11.97 0.15
C TYR A 35 3.55 10.72 0.20
N GLY A 36 3.95 10.27 1.39
CA GLY A 36 4.80 9.10 1.56
C GLY A 36 4.02 7.80 1.61
N ASP A 37 4.40 6.83 0.78
CA ASP A 37 3.79 5.50 0.81
C ASP A 37 4.44 4.58 1.85
N TYR A 38 3.80 3.44 2.13
CA TYR A 38 4.34 2.41 3.04
C TYR A 38 5.73 1.91 2.61
N GLY A 39 6.04 1.92 1.31
CA GLY A 39 7.33 1.49 0.76
C GLY A 39 8.53 2.34 1.18
N LEU A 40 8.29 3.52 1.79
CA LEU A 40 9.36 4.34 2.38
C LEU A 40 9.91 3.77 3.70
N ASN A 41 9.29 2.71 4.24
CA ASN A 41 9.76 2.00 5.43
C ASN A 41 9.98 2.94 6.61
N VAL A 42 8.97 3.72 6.95
CA VAL A 42 9.02 4.64 8.09
C VAL A 42 8.89 3.85 9.39
N PHE A 43 10.02 3.64 10.07
CA PHE A 43 10.10 2.87 11.33
C PHE A 43 10.32 3.70 12.59
N ASN A 44 10.76 4.95 12.46
CA ASN A 44 11.10 5.78 13.62
C ASN A 44 10.95 7.27 13.29
N SER A 45 10.97 8.09 14.35
CA SER A 45 10.76 9.54 14.26
C SER A 45 11.83 10.24 13.41
N ARG A 46 13.04 9.67 13.32
CA ARG A 46 14.12 10.22 12.49
C ARG A 46 13.84 10.02 11.00
N SER A 47 13.28 8.88 10.62
CA SER A 47 12.82 8.64 9.24
C SER A 47 11.69 9.60 8.85
N LEU A 48 10.72 9.81 9.75
CA LEU A 48 9.67 10.81 9.54
C LEU A 48 10.24 12.22 9.36
N ASP A 49 11.14 12.66 10.24
CA ASP A 49 11.73 14.00 10.15
C ASP A 49 12.57 14.18 8.88
N TYR A 50 13.31 13.15 8.47
CA TYR A 50 14.00 13.15 7.19
C TYR A 50 13.03 13.39 6.02
N LEU A 51 11.91 12.68 5.98
CA LEU A 51 10.89 12.85 4.93
C LEU A 51 10.25 14.24 4.97
N ARG A 52 9.95 14.76 6.17
CA ARG A 52 9.49 16.15 6.35
C ARG A 52 10.48 17.16 5.76
N GLN A 53 11.77 17.00 6.03
CA GLN A 53 12.83 17.85 5.47
C GLN A 53 12.97 17.69 3.94
N LYS A 54 12.51 16.58 3.37
CA LYS A 54 12.41 16.38 1.91
C LYS A 54 11.11 16.94 1.30
N GLY A 55 10.26 17.59 2.08
CA GLY A 55 9.06 18.27 1.60
C GLY A 55 7.83 17.38 1.47
N LEU A 56 7.78 16.24 2.17
CA LEU A 56 6.56 15.43 2.23
C LEU A 56 5.52 16.07 3.17
N SER A 57 4.28 16.14 2.70
CA SER A 57 3.10 16.59 3.45
C SER A 57 2.57 15.53 4.42
N SER A 58 2.71 14.25 4.09
CA SER A 58 2.33 13.14 4.95
C SER A 58 3.21 11.91 4.69
N ALA A 59 3.16 10.92 5.57
CA ALA A 59 3.78 9.63 5.32
C ALA A 59 3.00 8.48 5.97
N CYS A 60 2.97 7.34 5.29
CA CYS A 60 2.53 6.07 5.86
C CYS A 60 3.62 5.45 6.71
N ALA A 61 3.31 5.17 7.97
CA ALA A 61 4.13 4.36 8.84
C ALA A 61 4.25 2.94 8.29
N SER A 62 5.38 2.29 8.57
CA SER A 62 5.57 0.88 8.21
C SER A 62 4.52 0.00 8.90
N PHE A 63 3.90 -0.89 8.14
CA PHE A 63 2.94 -1.89 8.66
C PHE A 63 3.62 -2.97 9.52
N GLU A 64 4.95 -2.94 9.64
CA GLU A 64 5.72 -3.80 10.55
C GLU A 64 5.81 -3.26 11.98
N LEU A 65 5.39 -2.01 12.20
CA LEU A 65 5.35 -1.41 13.54
C LEU A 65 4.18 -1.95 14.37
N ARG A 66 4.46 -2.18 15.66
CA ARG A 66 3.44 -2.53 16.67
C ARG A 66 2.66 -1.29 17.09
N PHE A 67 1.48 -1.49 17.70
CA PHE A 67 0.70 -0.38 18.27
C PHE A 67 1.48 0.46 19.28
N ALA A 68 2.24 -0.18 20.18
CA ALA A 68 3.09 0.55 21.13
C ALA A 68 4.11 1.44 20.40
N GLN A 69 4.80 0.91 19.39
CA GLN A 69 5.79 1.67 18.62
C GLN A 69 5.15 2.81 17.83
N LEU A 70 3.97 2.59 17.23
CA LEU A 70 3.21 3.63 16.54
C LEU A 70 2.75 4.73 17.49
N ARG A 71 2.28 4.38 18.69
CA ARG A 71 1.89 5.34 19.72
C ARG A 71 3.07 6.21 20.14
N ASP A 72 4.21 5.58 20.40
CA ASP A 72 5.42 6.23 20.93
C ASP A 72 6.20 6.99 19.83
N LEU A 73 5.84 6.79 18.56
CA LEU A 73 6.40 7.51 17.41
C LEU A 73 6.06 9.01 17.51
N ARG A 74 7.08 9.86 17.48
CA ARG A 74 6.92 11.31 17.38
C ARG A 74 6.57 11.68 15.94
N LYS A 75 5.29 11.93 15.69
CA LYS A 75 4.72 12.21 14.37
C LYS A 75 4.93 13.69 14.00
N VAL A 76 6.12 14.01 13.53
CA VAL A 76 6.51 15.39 13.13
C VAL A 76 5.88 15.85 11.80
N LEU A 77 5.20 14.94 11.09
CA LEU A 77 4.32 15.21 9.95
C LEU A 77 3.06 14.33 10.05
N PRO A 78 1.94 14.72 9.43
CA PRO A 78 0.75 13.89 9.32
C PRO A 78 1.11 12.45 8.94
N THR A 79 0.84 11.52 9.86
CA THR A 79 1.23 10.12 9.72
C THR A 79 -0.01 9.27 9.61
N GLU A 80 0.00 8.33 8.69
CA GLU A 80 -1.07 7.35 8.48
C GLU A 80 -0.57 5.92 8.73
N ALA A 81 -1.51 5.00 8.94
CA ALA A 81 -1.21 3.57 9.02
C ALA A 81 -2.25 2.77 8.23
N ILE A 82 -1.83 1.62 7.69
CA ILE A 82 -2.72 0.68 6.99
C ILE A 82 -3.55 -0.05 8.04
N VAL A 83 -4.83 0.29 8.14
CA VAL A 83 -5.74 -0.38 9.06
C VAL A 83 -6.56 -1.48 8.39
N TYR A 84 -6.70 -1.42 7.06
CA TYR A 84 -7.34 -2.45 6.25
C TYR A 84 -6.56 -2.74 4.98
N GLY A 85 -6.65 -3.99 4.53
CA GLY A 85 -6.23 -4.43 3.20
C GLY A 85 -5.17 -5.51 3.25
N ARG A 86 -4.91 -6.13 2.11
CA ARG A 86 -3.82 -7.11 2.02
C ARG A 86 -2.48 -6.38 2.05
N LEU A 87 -1.57 -6.83 2.90
CA LEU A 87 -0.22 -6.29 2.94
C LEU A 87 0.60 -6.89 1.79
N PRO A 88 1.38 -6.08 1.05
CA PRO A 88 2.29 -6.60 0.04
C PRO A 88 3.38 -7.42 0.73
N LEU A 89 3.65 -8.61 0.22
CA LEU A 89 4.69 -9.51 0.75
C LEU A 89 6.00 -9.33 0.00
N MET A 90 5.94 -9.32 -1.33
CA MET A 90 7.12 -9.19 -2.18
C MET A 90 6.73 -8.71 -3.57
N ILE A 91 7.71 -8.13 -4.27
CA ILE A 91 7.64 -7.87 -5.70
C ILE A 91 8.65 -8.76 -6.43
N THR A 92 8.23 -9.38 -7.52
CA THR A 92 9.11 -10.16 -8.39
C THR A 92 9.59 -9.31 -9.56
N GLU A 93 10.83 -9.53 -10.00
CA GLU A 93 11.38 -8.83 -11.18
C GLU A 93 10.71 -9.24 -12.50
N ASN A 94 10.07 -10.41 -12.53
CA ASN A 94 9.36 -10.93 -13.70
C ASN A 94 7.85 -11.05 -13.43
N CYS A 95 7.03 -10.92 -14.47
CA CYS A 95 5.61 -11.19 -14.39
C CYS A 95 5.36 -12.70 -14.29
N LEU A 96 4.82 -13.16 -13.17
CA LEU A 96 4.57 -14.59 -12.94
C LEU A 96 3.52 -15.15 -13.92
N VAL A 97 2.50 -14.35 -14.24
CA VAL A 97 1.47 -14.72 -15.22
C VAL A 97 2.05 -14.82 -16.62
N GLN A 98 2.96 -13.91 -16.98
CA GLN A 98 3.68 -13.99 -18.25
C GLN A 98 4.53 -15.25 -18.34
N ASN A 99 5.29 -15.56 -17.29
CA ASN A 99 6.14 -16.75 -17.27
C ASN A 99 5.33 -18.05 -17.44
N GLN A 100 4.10 -18.08 -16.93
CA GLN A 100 3.21 -19.24 -17.05
C GLN A 100 2.45 -19.29 -18.38
N GLN A 101 1.96 -18.14 -18.88
CA GLN A 101 1.03 -18.08 -20.03
C GLN A 101 1.67 -17.60 -21.34
N GLY A 102 2.95 -17.20 -21.32
CA GLY A 102 3.68 -16.73 -22.51
C GLY A 102 3.23 -15.35 -23.02
N CYS A 103 2.74 -14.47 -22.14
CA CYS A 103 2.38 -13.09 -22.49
C CYS A 103 3.60 -12.33 -23.06
N LYS A 104 3.40 -11.42 -24.03
CA LYS A 104 4.50 -10.63 -24.65
C LYS A 104 4.24 -9.12 -24.62
N LEU A 105 3.38 -8.68 -23.71
CA LEU A 105 3.03 -7.25 -23.55
C LEU A 105 4.17 -6.44 -22.91
N ASP A 106 5.18 -7.08 -22.34
CA ASP A 106 6.44 -6.46 -21.93
C ASP A 106 7.15 -5.74 -23.07
N ARG A 107 7.01 -6.25 -24.29
CA ARG A 107 7.61 -5.66 -25.51
C ARG A 107 6.92 -4.39 -25.97
N THR A 108 5.70 -4.11 -25.52
CA THR A 108 4.95 -2.91 -25.94
C THR A 108 5.24 -1.70 -25.05
N GLY A 109 5.93 -1.92 -23.92
CA GLY A 109 6.35 -0.87 -23.00
C GLY A 109 6.22 -1.30 -21.54
N PRO A 110 6.72 -0.49 -20.60
CA PRO A 110 6.75 -0.85 -19.18
C PRO A 110 5.39 -0.75 -18.47
N LEU A 111 4.39 -0.11 -19.10
CA LEU A 111 3.04 0.03 -18.54
C LEU A 111 2.22 -1.21 -18.87
N VAL A 112 1.66 -1.83 -17.83
CA VAL A 112 0.76 -2.98 -17.98
C VAL A 112 -0.60 -2.51 -18.51
N PRO A 113 -1.04 -2.90 -19.72
CA PRO A 113 -2.32 -2.49 -20.30
C PRO A 113 -3.51 -2.90 -19.43
N CYS A 114 -4.61 -2.13 -19.47
CA CYS A 114 -5.81 -2.40 -18.67
C CYS A 114 -6.46 -3.77 -18.97
N ASN A 115 -6.35 -4.24 -20.22
CA ASN A 115 -6.82 -5.55 -20.66
C ASN A 115 -5.74 -6.65 -20.60
N GLY A 116 -4.60 -6.38 -19.95
CA GLY A 116 -3.50 -7.34 -19.84
C GLY A 116 -3.94 -8.62 -19.10
N PRO A 117 -3.55 -9.82 -19.56
CA PRO A 117 -3.87 -11.09 -18.90
C PRO A 117 -3.55 -11.15 -17.42
N CYS A 118 -2.50 -10.43 -16.99
CA CYS A 118 -2.03 -10.33 -15.60
C CYS A 118 -2.89 -9.44 -14.69
N ARG A 119 -3.83 -8.65 -15.24
CA ARG A 119 -4.83 -7.91 -14.46
C ARG A 119 -6.06 -8.73 -14.10
N ARG A 120 -6.19 -9.94 -14.67
CA ARG A 120 -7.22 -10.91 -14.26
C ARG A 120 -6.89 -11.42 -12.85
N GLY A 121 -7.87 -11.96 -12.14
CA GLY A 121 -7.66 -12.54 -10.81
C GLY A 121 -6.76 -13.77 -10.89
N HIS A 122 -5.53 -13.64 -10.40
CA HIS A 122 -4.56 -14.75 -10.26
C HIS A 122 -4.11 -14.86 -8.81
N VAL A 123 -3.81 -16.08 -8.38
CA VAL A 123 -3.33 -16.38 -7.03
C VAL A 123 -2.15 -17.35 -7.10
N LEU A 124 -1.19 -17.20 -6.18
CA LEU A 124 -0.29 -18.28 -5.82
C LEU A 124 -0.91 -19.06 -4.68
N GLN A 125 -0.93 -20.38 -4.79
CA GLN A 125 -1.40 -21.23 -3.71
C GLN A 125 -0.21 -21.90 -3.04
N ASP A 126 -0.15 -21.86 -1.71
CA ASP A 126 0.87 -22.59 -0.95
C ASP A 126 0.44 -24.04 -0.64
N ARG A 127 1.33 -24.79 0.00
CA ARG A 127 1.09 -26.19 0.44
C ARG A 127 -0.05 -26.33 1.46
N THR A 128 -0.40 -25.26 2.16
CA THR A 128 -1.49 -25.24 3.16
C THR A 128 -2.84 -24.90 2.53
N GLY A 129 -2.84 -24.57 1.24
CA GLY A 129 -4.02 -24.14 0.50
C GLY A 129 -4.29 -22.63 0.56
N ALA A 130 -3.43 -21.85 1.22
CA ALA A 130 -3.60 -20.40 1.30
C ALA A 130 -3.38 -19.75 -0.07
N ALA A 131 -4.29 -18.86 -0.47
CA ALA A 131 -4.27 -18.19 -1.77
C ALA A 131 -3.74 -16.75 -1.65
N PHE A 132 -2.62 -16.45 -2.29
CA PHE A 132 -1.92 -15.17 -2.29
C PHE A 132 -2.19 -14.43 -3.60
N PRO A 133 -2.99 -13.35 -3.61
CA PRO A 133 -3.32 -12.64 -4.84
C PRO A 133 -2.09 -12.04 -5.53
N LEU A 134 -2.09 -12.09 -6.86
CA LEU A 134 -1.06 -11.52 -7.71
C LEU A 134 -1.57 -10.24 -8.35
N LEU A 135 -0.89 -9.12 -8.06
CA LEU A 135 -1.18 -7.84 -8.69
C LEU A 135 -0.08 -7.46 -9.68
N PRO A 136 -0.43 -6.88 -10.84
CA PRO A 136 0.57 -6.36 -11.76
C PRO A 136 1.20 -5.09 -11.20
N ALA A 137 2.52 -4.99 -11.33
CA ALA A 137 3.30 -3.82 -10.99
C ALA A 137 3.98 -3.22 -12.24
N TYR A 138 4.42 -1.97 -12.13
CA TYR A 138 5.15 -1.28 -13.21
C TYR A 138 6.35 -2.10 -13.70
N GLY A 139 6.58 -2.12 -15.01
CA GLY A 139 7.68 -2.86 -15.63
C GLY A 139 7.40 -4.35 -15.80
N HIS A 140 6.13 -4.75 -15.89
CA HIS A 140 5.72 -6.17 -15.97
C HIS A 140 6.30 -7.01 -14.84
N ARG A 141 6.18 -6.47 -13.62
CA ARG A 141 6.51 -7.13 -12.36
C ARG A 141 5.24 -7.66 -11.70
N THR A 142 5.38 -8.51 -10.69
CA THR A 142 4.23 -9.01 -9.92
C THR A 142 4.40 -8.71 -8.43
N GLU A 143 3.44 -8.00 -7.84
CA GLU A 143 3.35 -7.79 -6.40
C GLU A 143 2.46 -8.88 -5.78
N VAL A 144 3.07 -9.74 -4.97
CA VAL A 144 2.38 -10.81 -4.24
C VAL A 144 1.77 -10.21 -2.97
N GLN A 145 0.45 -10.36 -2.83
CA GLN A 145 -0.29 -9.89 -1.66
C GLN A 145 -0.43 -11.00 -0.62
N ASN A 146 -0.53 -10.61 0.65
CA ASN A 146 -0.92 -11.53 1.72
C ASN A 146 -2.28 -12.18 1.41
N SER A 147 -2.44 -13.44 1.79
CA SER A 147 -3.68 -14.20 1.57
C SER A 147 -4.86 -13.60 2.33
N ARG A 148 -4.61 -13.04 3.51
CA ARG A 148 -5.62 -12.43 4.39
C ARG A 148 -5.45 -10.92 4.48
N PRO A 149 -6.54 -10.13 4.39
CA PRO A 149 -6.48 -8.71 4.64
C PRO A 149 -6.25 -8.44 6.14
N VAL A 150 -5.55 -7.35 6.43
CA VAL A 150 -5.54 -6.77 7.76
C VAL A 150 -6.94 -6.25 8.08
N TRP A 151 -7.38 -6.48 9.31
CA TRP A 151 -8.60 -5.89 9.84
C TRP A 151 -8.36 -5.32 11.22
N LEU A 152 -8.64 -4.04 11.43
CA LEU A 152 -8.54 -3.37 12.72
C LEU A 152 -9.81 -2.56 13.08
N ALA A 153 -10.91 -2.66 12.31
CA ALA A 153 -12.09 -1.81 12.54
C ALA A 153 -12.65 -1.91 13.97
N ASP A 154 -12.67 -3.13 14.52
CA ASP A 154 -13.13 -3.49 15.87
C ASP A 154 -12.10 -3.22 16.99
N ARG A 155 -10.95 -2.63 16.67
CA ARG A 155 -9.93 -2.24 17.64
C ARG A 155 -9.99 -0.74 17.92
N PRO A 156 -10.43 -0.27 19.10
CA PRO A 156 -10.40 1.16 19.41
C PRO A 156 -8.98 1.74 19.51
N GLU A 157 -7.97 0.90 19.70
CA GLU A 157 -6.57 1.27 19.92
C GLU A 157 -5.99 2.07 18.76
N TRP A 158 -6.26 1.68 17.51
CA TRP A 158 -5.68 2.37 16.35
C TRP A 158 -6.13 3.83 16.25
N LYS A 159 -7.33 4.16 16.75
CA LYS A 159 -7.86 5.54 16.81
C LYS A 159 -7.11 6.40 17.84
N ARG A 160 -6.41 5.79 18.80
CA ARG A 160 -5.66 6.46 19.88
C ARG A 160 -4.16 6.55 19.63
N LEU A 161 -3.69 6.15 18.44
CA LEU A 161 -2.26 6.19 18.09
C LEU A 161 -1.76 7.59 17.68
N GLY A 162 -2.64 8.59 17.59
CA GLY A 162 -2.28 9.92 17.10
C GLY A 162 -2.02 9.98 15.60
N LEU A 163 -2.62 9.06 14.84
CA LEU A 163 -2.58 9.07 13.37
C LEU A 163 -3.48 10.19 12.83
N ALA A 164 -3.03 10.84 11.76
CA ALA A 164 -3.85 11.80 11.03
C ALA A 164 -4.87 11.10 10.13
N PHE A 165 -4.48 9.95 9.55
CA PHE A 165 -5.33 9.19 8.64
C PHE A 165 -5.25 7.69 8.94
N ALA A 166 -6.33 6.99 8.66
CA ALA A 166 -6.40 5.54 8.64
C ALA A 166 -6.59 5.09 7.19
N ARG A 167 -5.64 4.30 6.69
CA ARG A 167 -5.63 3.91 5.28
C ARG A 167 -6.34 2.58 5.09
N LEU A 168 -7.35 2.59 4.23
CA LEU A 168 -8.02 1.39 3.73
C LEU A 168 -7.46 1.06 2.34
N ARG A 169 -6.71 -0.03 2.22
CA ARG A 169 -6.08 -0.44 0.96
C ARG A 169 -6.94 -1.52 0.28
N PHE A 170 -7.72 -1.12 -0.69
CA PHE A 170 -8.50 -2.03 -1.54
C PHE A 170 -7.68 -2.47 -2.75
N THR A 171 -7.69 -3.76 -3.05
CA THR A 171 -6.92 -4.35 -4.16
C THR A 171 -7.72 -5.33 -4.99
N THR A 172 -8.43 -6.24 -4.36
CA THR A 172 -9.12 -7.37 -5.02
C THR A 172 -10.60 -7.42 -4.68
N GLU A 173 -11.03 -6.57 -3.76
CA GLU A 173 -12.40 -6.38 -3.34
C GLU A 173 -13.26 -5.85 -4.49
N SER A 174 -14.53 -6.27 -4.53
CA SER A 174 -15.52 -5.66 -5.42
C SER A 174 -15.94 -4.28 -4.88
N PRO A 175 -16.53 -3.41 -5.71
CA PRO A 175 -17.06 -2.12 -5.25
C PRO A 175 -18.03 -2.25 -4.06
N GLU A 176 -18.86 -3.29 -4.03
CA GLU A 176 -19.81 -3.57 -2.96
C GLU A 176 -19.09 -3.91 -1.66
N THR A 177 -18.11 -4.82 -1.73
CA THR A 177 -17.25 -5.15 -0.58
C THR A 177 -16.49 -3.93 -0.07
N CYS A 178 -15.98 -3.07 -0.95
CA CYS A 178 -15.33 -1.82 -0.53
C CYS A 178 -16.26 -0.93 0.30
N ALA A 179 -17.52 -0.78 -0.12
CA ALA A 179 -18.52 0.02 0.59
C ALA A 179 -18.89 -0.62 1.95
N GLU A 180 -19.05 -1.93 2.01
CA GLU A 180 -19.34 -2.67 3.25
C GLU A 180 -18.20 -2.52 4.26
N VAL A 181 -16.96 -2.72 3.83
CA VAL A 181 -15.77 -2.55 4.65
C VAL A 181 -15.69 -1.11 5.14
N PHE A 182 -15.86 -0.11 4.28
CA PHE A 182 -15.83 1.28 4.70
C PHE A 182 -16.86 1.58 5.80
N ARG A 183 -18.11 1.11 5.65
CA ARG A 183 -19.15 1.25 6.69
C ARG A 183 -18.75 0.53 7.99
N ALA A 184 -18.16 -0.66 7.89
CA ALA A 184 -17.68 -1.39 9.05
C ALA A 184 -16.63 -0.59 9.85
N TYR A 185 -15.73 0.14 9.18
CA TYR A 185 -14.75 1.02 9.84
C TYR A 185 -15.38 2.24 10.52
N LEU A 186 -16.48 2.76 9.98
CA LEU A 186 -17.23 3.85 10.62
C LEU A 186 -17.87 3.40 11.94
N HIS A 187 -18.41 2.17 11.99
CA HIS A 187 -19.13 1.64 13.15
C HIS A 187 -18.28 0.79 14.10
N GLY A 188 -17.04 0.46 13.72
CA GLY A 188 -16.16 -0.40 14.50
C GLY A 188 -16.61 -1.87 14.53
N ALA A 189 -17.15 -2.35 13.41
CA ALA A 189 -17.69 -3.71 13.32
C ALA A 189 -16.58 -4.77 13.26
N ALA A 190 -16.90 -5.98 13.72
CA ALA A 190 -16.05 -7.15 13.58
C ALA A 190 -15.86 -7.54 12.10
N ALA A 191 -14.73 -8.18 11.79
CA ALA A 191 -14.46 -8.68 10.45
C ALA A 191 -15.46 -9.76 10.06
N GLN A 192 -15.84 -9.77 8.78
CA GLN A 192 -16.57 -10.89 8.17
C GLN A 192 -15.58 -11.71 7.34
N GLY A 193 -15.39 -12.98 7.71
CA GLY A 193 -14.47 -13.90 7.04
C GLY A 193 -13.06 -13.94 7.64
N GLU A 194 -12.11 -14.49 6.87
CA GLU A 194 -10.72 -14.61 7.33
C GLU A 194 -9.97 -13.27 7.28
N PHE A 195 -9.26 -12.95 8.35
CA PHE A 195 -8.45 -11.74 8.46
C PHE A 195 -7.17 -12.00 9.25
N THR A 196 -6.28 -11.02 9.27
CA THR A 196 -5.12 -10.98 10.16
C THR A 196 -5.07 -9.66 10.93
N ARG A 197 -4.45 -9.66 12.12
CA ARG A 197 -4.11 -8.44 12.87
C ARG A 197 -2.75 -7.88 12.47
N GLY A 198 -2.07 -8.50 11.50
CA GLY A 198 -0.71 -8.14 11.13
C GLY A 198 0.25 -8.26 12.31
N LEU A 199 1.23 -7.35 12.37
CA LEU A 199 2.20 -7.28 13.48
C LEU A 199 1.76 -6.32 14.60
N TYR A 200 0.61 -5.67 14.46
CA TYR A 200 0.18 -4.59 15.36
C TYR A 200 0.06 -5.01 16.83
N GLU A 201 -0.41 -6.24 17.09
CA GLU A 201 -0.63 -6.78 18.44
C GLU A 201 0.47 -7.75 18.90
N ARG A 202 1.51 -7.99 18.09
CA ARG A 202 2.51 -9.02 18.40
C ARG A 202 3.37 -8.60 19.60
N GLY A 203 3.28 -9.35 20.71
CA GLY A 203 3.97 -9.06 21.97
C GLY A 203 3.17 -8.20 22.96
N VAL A 204 1.85 -8.12 22.80
CA VAL A 204 0.90 -7.70 23.85
C VAL A 204 0.40 -8.97 24.54
N GLU A 205 1.24 -9.56 25.38
CA GLU A 205 0.89 -10.57 26.39
C GLU A 205 1.45 -10.11 27.74
#